data_AF-A0AAN6XFW3-F1
#
_entry.id   AF-A0AAN6XFW3-F1
#
_cell.length_a   1.000
_cell.length_b   1.000
_cell.length_c   1.000
_cell.angle_alpha   90.00
_cell.angle_beta   90.00
_cell.angle_gamma   90.00
#
_symmetry.space_group_name_H-M   'P 1'
#
loop_
_entity.id
_entity.type
_entity.pdbx_description
1 polymer ?
#
loop_
_entity_poly.entity_id
_entity_poly.type
_entity_poly.pdbx_seq_one_letter_code
_entity_poly.pdbx_strand_id
1 'polypeptide(L)'
;MATANLKSASPQTPSQLENGHRFNTRELRPPEGYDRLAMMMGSLPDMAIFRRFCTLSTEDLLYRQAELQELEATLRQYQKEDKQSGHKDRATYALDWDTLQRSGDDDAAEGNDRAQLDIILKIREKLKDYHDALIRHRQVLSLGPAIPLGADRNIWKDAVTRADIQGLEQ
;
A
#
# COMPACT_ATOMS: atom_id res chain seq x y z
N MET A 1 14.17 75.81 0.37
CA MET A 1 13.83 75.14 -0.92
C MET A 1 13.77 73.65 -0.62
N ALA A 2 12.76 72.85 -0.97
CA ALA A 2 11.60 73.03 -1.84
C ALA A 2 10.39 72.27 -1.25
N THR A 3 9.23 72.68 -1.71
CA THR A 3 7.86 72.31 -1.36
C THR A 3 7.51 70.85 -1.63
N ALA A 4 6.77 70.20 -0.72
CA ALA A 4 6.01 68.98 -1.01
C ALA A 4 4.53 69.20 -0.68
N ASN A 5 3.71 68.92 -1.70
CA ASN A 5 2.32 69.31 -1.85
C ASN A 5 1.40 68.27 -1.19
N LEU A 6 0.45 68.73 -0.37
CA LEU A 6 -0.67 67.93 0.12
C LEU A 6 -1.68 67.74 -1.01
N LYS A 7 -2.03 66.48 -1.33
CA LYS A 7 -3.26 66.19 -2.07
C LYS A 7 -4.06 65.11 -1.34
N SER A 8 -5.24 65.54 -0.93
CA SER A 8 -6.30 64.85 -0.21
C SER A 8 -6.77 63.57 -0.91
N ALA A 9 -7.13 62.60 -0.08
CA ALA A 9 -7.75 61.34 -0.45
C ALA A 9 -9.16 61.52 -1.06
N SER A 10 -9.48 60.65 -2.02
CA SER A 10 -10.85 60.23 -2.34
C SER A 10 -11.02 58.76 -1.95
N PRO A 11 -12.21 58.34 -1.47
CA PRO A 11 -12.40 57.04 -0.83
C PRO A 11 -12.55 55.94 -1.89
N GLN A 12 -11.67 54.95 -1.86
CA GLN A 12 -11.87 53.72 -2.62
C GLN A 12 -12.97 52.89 -1.93
N THR A 13 -13.99 52.55 -2.70
CA THR A 13 -15.12 51.69 -2.37
C THR A 13 -14.68 50.31 -1.84
N PRO A 14 -15.45 49.68 -0.94
CA PRO A 14 -15.13 48.40 -0.30
C PRO A 14 -15.39 47.20 -1.24
N SER A 15 -14.85 47.24 -2.47
CA SER A 15 -15.07 46.23 -3.50
C SER A 15 -13.79 45.48 -3.89
N GLN A 16 -12.83 45.34 -2.98
CA GLN A 16 -11.56 44.62 -3.23
C GLN A 16 -11.24 43.51 -2.23
N LEU A 17 -12.21 43.09 -1.39
CA LEU A 17 -12.07 41.93 -0.49
C LEU A 17 -13.08 40.81 -0.80
N GLU A 18 -13.43 40.62 -2.06
CA GLU A 18 -14.13 39.42 -2.54
C GLU A 18 -13.40 38.82 -3.75
N ASN A 19 -12.13 38.47 -3.58
CA ASN A 19 -11.54 37.42 -4.42
C ASN A 19 -12.07 36.07 -3.92
N GLY A 20 -13.36 35.86 -4.14
CA GLY A 20 -13.96 34.55 -4.08
C GLY A 20 -13.17 33.64 -5.02
N HIS A 21 -12.53 32.63 -4.45
CA HIS A 21 -12.30 31.36 -5.14
C HIS A 21 -13.68 30.77 -5.47
N ARG A 22 -14.38 31.41 -6.40
CA ARG A 22 -15.45 30.78 -7.15
C ARG A 22 -14.75 29.72 -7.97
N PHE A 23 -14.73 28.49 -7.46
CA PHE A 23 -14.44 27.33 -8.27
C PHE A 23 -15.30 27.45 -9.51
N ASN A 24 -14.65 27.69 -10.65
CA ASN A 24 -15.28 27.91 -11.93
C ASN A 24 -15.92 26.59 -12.37
N THR A 25 -17.14 26.31 -11.91
CA THR A 25 -17.83 25.02 -12.05
C THR A 25 -18.37 24.77 -13.47
N ARG A 26 -17.82 25.41 -14.50
CA ARG A 26 -18.49 25.47 -15.82
C ARG A 26 -17.78 24.85 -17.02
N GLU A 27 -16.55 24.32 -16.91
CA GLU A 27 -15.91 23.61 -18.04
C GLU A 27 -15.03 22.41 -17.64
N LEU A 28 -15.42 21.63 -16.63
CA LEU A 28 -14.85 20.30 -16.45
C LEU A 28 -15.73 19.30 -17.17
N ARG A 29 -15.27 18.81 -18.32
CA ARG A 29 -15.84 17.65 -19.00
C ARG A 29 -16.10 16.56 -17.95
N PRO A 30 -17.28 15.92 -17.91
CA PRO A 30 -17.55 14.87 -16.94
C PRO A 30 -16.43 13.84 -17.02
N PRO A 31 -15.94 13.32 -15.88
CA PRO A 31 -14.96 12.25 -15.91
C PRO A 31 -15.50 11.10 -16.74
N GLU A 32 -14.62 10.48 -17.54
CA GLU A 32 -14.96 9.40 -18.46
C GLU A 32 -14.24 8.11 -18.01
N GLY A 33 -14.68 6.95 -18.48
CA GLY A 33 -14.00 5.69 -18.18
C GLY A 33 -14.01 5.31 -16.69
N TYR A 34 -12.83 4.93 -16.17
CA TYR A 34 -12.67 4.49 -14.77
C TYR A 34 -12.90 5.61 -13.75
N ASP A 35 -12.61 6.87 -14.08
CA ASP A 35 -12.81 8.00 -13.18
C ASP A 35 -14.30 8.19 -12.87
N ARG A 36 -15.14 8.03 -13.91
CA ARG A 36 -16.60 8.07 -13.75
C ARG A 36 -17.12 6.94 -12.89
N LEU A 37 -16.62 5.72 -13.15
CA LEU A 37 -17.01 4.53 -12.40
C LEU A 37 -16.61 4.63 -10.92
N ALA A 38 -15.40 5.11 -10.66
CA ALA A 38 -14.90 5.37 -9.31
C ALA A 38 -15.73 6.43 -8.59
N MET A 39 -16.09 7.52 -9.28
CA MET A 39 -16.99 8.53 -8.73
C MET A 39 -18.37 7.94 -8.39
N MET A 40 -18.94 7.11 -9.26
CA MET A 40 -20.24 6.47 -9.02
C MET A 40 -20.21 5.49 -7.85
N MET A 41 -19.18 4.63 -7.76
CA MET A 41 -19.02 3.70 -6.64
C MET A 41 -18.67 4.43 -5.33
N GLY A 42 -17.97 5.56 -5.41
CA GLY A 42 -17.63 6.37 -4.25
C GLY A 42 -18.81 7.18 -3.70
N SER A 43 -19.75 7.60 -4.55
CA SER A 43 -20.95 8.34 -4.11
C SER A 43 -22.04 7.44 -3.52
N LEU A 44 -22.05 6.15 -3.85
CA LEU A 44 -22.99 5.15 -3.32
C LEU A 44 -22.22 3.90 -2.84
N PRO A 45 -21.68 3.92 -1.61
CA PRO A 45 -20.86 2.82 -1.08
C PRO A 45 -21.54 1.44 -1.11
N ASP A 46 -22.85 1.40 -0.90
CA ASP A 46 -23.65 0.16 -0.95
C ASP A 46 -23.74 -0.45 -2.36
N MET A 47 -23.45 0.34 -3.40
CA MET A 47 -23.41 -0.08 -4.80
C MET A 47 -21.99 -0.38 -5.30
N ALA A 48 -20.96 -0.19 -4.45
CA ALA A 48 -19.58 -0.46 -4.81
C ALA A 48 -19.34 -1.98 -4.86
N ILE A 49 -19.03 -2.48 -6.05
CA ILE A 49 -18.82 -3.92 -6.29
C ILE A 49 -17.40 -4.13 -6.80
N PHE A 50 -16.61 -4.82 -6.00
CA PHE A 50 -15.24 -5.21 -6.35
C PHE A 50 -15.12 -6.73 -6.39
N ARG A 51 -14.43 -7.24 -7.42
CA ARG A 51 -14.05 -8.66 -7.45
C ARG A 51 -13.06 -8.92 -6.33
N ARG A 52 -13.27 -9.99 -5.56
CA ARG A 52 -12.39 -10.36 -4.43
C ARG A 52 -11.04 -10.95 -4.82
N PHE A 53 -10.90 -11.39 -6.07
CA PHE A 53 -9.70 -12.05 -6.60
C PHE A 53 -9.18 -13.23 -5.75
N CYS A 54 -10.07 -13.99 -5.09
CA CYS A 54 -9.68 -15.01 -4.11
C CYS A 54 -8.61 -15.97 -4.63
N THR A 55 -8.78 -16.55 -5.82
CA THR A 55 -7.81 -17.47 -6.43
C THR A 55 -6.43 -16.85 -6.58
N LEU A 56 -6.34 -15.62 -7.12
CA LEU A 56 -5.08 -14.93 -7.34
C LEU A 56 -4.41 -14.56 -6.00
N SER A 57 -5.19 -14.13 -5.01
CA SER A 57 -4.66 -13.85 -3.67
C SER A 57 -4.17 -15.11 -2.96
N THR A 58 -4.85 -16.25 -3.13
CA THR A 58 -4.38 -17.54 -2.60
C THR A 58 -3.09 -17.97 -3.28
N GLU A 59 -2.98 -17.80 -4.59
CA GLU A 59 -1.76 -18.08 -5.34
C GLU A 59 -0.56 -17.24 -4.86
N ASP A 60 -0.74 -15.92 -4.67
CA ASP A 60 0.29 -15.05 -4.08
C ASP A 60 0.72 -15.53 -2.68
N LEU A 61 -0.23 -15.95 -1.83
CA LEU A 61 0.10 -16.50 -0.51
C LEU A 61 0.93 -17.79 -0.61
N LEU A 62 0.61 -18.68 -1.54
CA LEU A 62 1.36 -19.94 -1.74
C LEU A 62 2.80 -19.65 -2.18
N TYR A 63 3.03 -18.68 -3.07
CA TYR A 63 4.37 -18.27 -3.45
C TYR A 63 5.17 -17.70 -2.28
N ARG A 64 4.54 -16.86 -1.44
CA ARG A 64 5.17 -16.34 -0.22
C ARG A 64 5.55 -17.44 0.77
N GLN A 65 4.69 -18.46 0.92
CA GLN A 65 4.99 -19.63 1.75
C GLN A 65 6.19 -20.42 1.20
N ALA A 66 6.24 -20.64 -0.11
CA ALA A 66 7.36 -21.33 -0.75
C ALA A 66 8.68 -20.57 -0.54
N GLU A 67 8.69 -19.24 -0.75
CA GLU A 67 9.87 -18.41 -0.48
C GLU A 67 10.33 -18.54 0.98
N LEU A 68 9.40 -18.44 1.94
CA LEU A 68 9.72 -18.58 3.36
C LEU A 68 10.26 -19.97 3.71
N GLN A 69 9.72 -21.03 3.11
CA GLN A 69 10.17 -22.40 3.34
C GLN A 69 11.61 -22.60 2.86
N GLU A 70 11.99 -22.03 1.71
CA GLU A 70 13.37 -22.07 1.24
C GLU A 70 14.31 -21.29 2.17
N LEU A 71 13.93 -20.08 2.58
CA LEU A 71 14.72 -19.27 3.52
C LEU A 71 14.91 -19.98 4.86
N GLU A 72 13.87 -20.64 5.38
CA GLU A 72 13.94 -21.42 6.61
C GLU A 72 14.93 -22.59 6.47
N ALA A 73 14.90 -23.31 5.34
CA ALA A 73 15.85 -24.38 5.07
C ALA A 73 17.29 -23.85 5.02
N THR A 74 17.51 -22.71 4.37
CA THR A 74 18.82 -22.04 4.32
C THR A 74 19.29 -21.62 5.72
N LEU A 75 18.43 -21.03 6.54
CA LEU A 75 18.78 -20.66 7.93
C LEU A 75 19.21 -21.90 8.74
N ARG A 76 18.46 -22.99 8.64
CA ARG A 76 18.82 -24.25 9.33
C ARG A 76 20.18 -24.78 8.88
N GLN A 77 20.52 -24.61 7.62
CA GLN A 77 21.82 -24.99 7.08
C GLN A 77 22.95 -24.13 7.68
N TYR A 78 22.82 -22.80 7.67
CA TYR A 78 23.82 -21.90 8.27
C TYR A 78 24.00 -22.16 9.77
N GLN A 79 22.90 -22.31 10.52
CA GLN A 79 22.96 -22.65 11.94
C GLN A 79 23.72 -23.96 12.21
N LYS A 80 23.58 -24.95 11.31
CA LYS A 80 24.30 -26.22 11.42
C LYS A 80 25.79 -26.04 11.11
N GLU A 81 26.12 -25.30 10.05
CA GLU A 81 27.50 -24.99 9.67
C GLU A 81 28.22 -24.20 10.77
N ASP A 82 27.58 -23.16 11.30
CA ASP A 82 28.08 -22.32 12.40
C ASP A 82 28.40 -23.16 13.64
N LYS A 83 27.48 -24.06 14.01
CA LYS A 83 27.66 -24.99 15.12
C LYS A 83 28.80 -26.00 14.89
N GLN A 84 29.09 -26.35 13.65
CA GLN A 84 30.12 -27.32 13.26
C GLN A 84 31.46 -26.68 12.89
N SER A 85 31.53 -25.35 12.81
CA SER A 85 32.69 -24.59 12.32
C SER A 85 33.94 -24.69 13.21
N GLY A 86 33.78 -25.00 14.50
CA GLY A 86 34.85 -24.89 15.49
C GLY A 86 35.22 -23.45 15.86
N HIS A 87 34.57 -22.45 15.26
CA HIS A 87 34.78 -21.04 15.56
C HIS A 87 34.04 -20.65 16.85
N LYS A 88 34.74 -19.92 17.74
CA LYS A 88 34.23 -19.58 19.07
C LYS A 88 32.92 -18.78 19.01
N ASP A 89 32.88 -17.74 18.19
CA ASP A 89 31.72 -16.84 18.11
C ASP A 89 30.52 -17.52 17.43
N ARG A 90 30.73 -18.11 16.25
CA ARG A 90 29.71 -18.87 15.49
C ARG A 90 29.03 -19.96 16.32
N ALA A 91 29.77 -20.65 17.19
CA ALA A 91 29.20 -21.65 18.09
C ALA A 91 28.17 -21.07 19.08
N THR A 92 28.22 -19.76 19.32
CA THR A 92 27.34 -19.04 20.26
C THR A 92 26.23 -18.23 19.58
N TYR A 93 26.21 -18.12 18.25
CA TYR A 93 25.20 -17.34 17.51
C TYR A 93 23.74 -17.72 17.84
N ALA A 94 23.49 -18.99 18.14
CA ALA A 94 22.15 -19.48 18.52
C ALA A 94 21.74 -19.07 19.96
N LEU A 95 22.68 -18.64 20.78
CA LEU A 95 22.51 -18.36 22.21
C LEU A 95 22.69 -16.87 22.55
N ASP A 96 23.47 -16.14 21.75
CA ASP A 96 23.76 -14.74 21.98
C ASP A 96 23.52 -13.89 20.72
N TRP A 97 22.52 -13.01 20.82
CA TRP A 97 22.18 -12.09 19.76
C TRP A 97 23.26 -11.02 19.54
N ASP A 98 23.93 -10.54 20.60
CA ASP A 98 24.95 -9.49 20.45
C ASP A 98 26.13 -10.01 19.62
N THR A 99 26.62 -11.22 19.94
CA THR A 99 27.64 -11.90 19.14
C THR A 99 27.20 -12.14 17.70
N LEU A 100 25.98 -12.64 17.46
CA LEU A 100 25.46 -12.82 16.10
C LEU A 100 25.34 -11.49 15.35
N GLN A 101 24.89 -10.43 16.01
CA GLN A 101 24.72 -9.12 15.38
C GLN A 101 26.06 -8.52 14.94
N ARG A 102 27.08 -8.63 15.79
CA ARG A 102 28.45 -8.15 15.52
C ARG A 102 29.19 -8.95 14.46
N SER A 103 28.69 -10.12 14.06
CA SER A 103 29.28 -10.90 12.97
C SER A 103 29.31 -10.15 11.62
N GLY A 104 28.51 -9.10 11.49
CA GLY A 104 28.46 -8.24 10.32
C GLY A 104 29.24 -6.93 10.43
N ASP A 105 29.99 -6.71 11.51
CA ASP A 105 30.77 -5.49 11.71
C ASP A 105 32.16 -5.61 11.07
N ASP A 106 32.77 -4.48 10.71
CA ASP A 106 34.08 -4.45 10.04
C ASP A 106 35.24 -4.95 10.92
N ASP A 107 35.04 -4.96 12.24
CA ASP A 107 35.99 -5.45 13.25
C ASP A 107 35.70 -6.87 13.74
N ALA A 108 34.78 -7.59 13.08
CA ALA A 108 34.48 -8.98 13.42
C ALA A 108 35.71 -9.88 13.30
N ALA A 109 35.79 -10.88 14.20
CA ALA A 109 36.90 -11.85 14.19
C ALA A 109 36.99 -12.59 12.84
N GLU A 110 38.22 -12.89 12.40
CA GLU A 110 38.48 -13.59 11.15
C GLU A 110 37.79 -14.96 11.12
N GLY A 111 36.96 -15.19 10.10
CA GLY A 111 36.16 -16.41 9.96
C GLY A 111 34.70 -16.29 10.43
N ASN A 112 34.31 -15.15 11.00
CA ASN A 112 32.90 -14.78 11.10
C ASN A 112 32.35 -14.47 9.71
N ASP A 113 31.20 -15.07 9.39
CA ASP A 113 30.40 -14.69 8.24
C ASP A 113 29.04 -14.17 8.73
N ARG A 114 28.48 -13.21 7.98
CA ARG A 114 27.20 -12.59 8.27
C ARG A 114 26.01 -13.44 7.78
N ALA A 115 26.25 -14.63 7.23
CA ALA A 115 25.24 -15.35 6.46
C ALA A 115 24.01 -15.72 7.30
N GLN A 116 24.22 -16.19 8.54
CA GLN A 116 23.13 -16.47 9.46
C GLN A 116 22.34 -15.20 9.85
N LEU A 117 23.02 -14.07 10.05
CA LEU A 117 22.36 -12.81 10.39
C LEU A 117 21.52 -12.30 9.21
N ASP A 118 22.09 -12.28 8.00
CA ASP A 118 21.44 -11.78 6.80
C ASP A 118 20.17 -12.57 6.47
N ILE A 119 20.23 -13.91 6.56
CA ILE A 119 19.06 -14.74 6.30
C ILE A 119 17.96 -14.53 7.35
N ILE A 120 18.32 -14.33 8.63
CA ILE A 120 17.35 -14.03 9.70
C ILE A 120 16.65 -12.70 9.42
N LEU A 121 17.39 -11.66 9.03
CA LEU A 121 16.82 -10.36 8.72
C LEU A 121 15.88 -10.44 7.52
N LYS A 122 16.28 -11.18 6.47
CA LYS A 122 15.42 -11.43 5.30
C LYS A 122 14.15 -12.21 5.67
N ILE A 123 14.25 -13.23 6.51
CA ILE A 123 13.07 -13.97 7.00
C ILE A 123 12.13 -13.05 7.76
N ARG A 124 12.64 -12.17 8.64
CA ARG A 124 11.80 -11.24 9.40
C ARG A 124 10.99 -10.31 8.49
N GLU A 125 11.60 -9.79 7.43
CA GLU A 125 10.92 -8.97 6.42
C GLU A 125 9.83 -9.78 5.70
N LYS A 126 10.19 -10.94 5.14
CA LYS A 126 9.26 -11.77 4.36
C LYS A 126 8.11 -12.34 5.18
N LEU A 127 8.37 -12.68 6.45
CA LEU A 127 7.37 -13.21 7.36
C LEU A 127 6.32 -12.14 7.71
N LYS A 128 6.76 -10.89 7.89
CA LYS A 128 5.85 -9.75 8.06
C LYS A 128 4.94 -9.60 6.84
N ASP A 129 5.51 -9.57 5.64
CA ASP A 129 4.74 -9.42 4.40
C ASP A 129 3.73 -10.55 4.19
N TYR A 130 4.14 -11.79 4.49
CA TYR A 130 3.27 -12.96 4.42
C TYR A 130 2.12 -12.88 5.43
N HIS A 131 2.39 -12.56 6.69
CA HIS A 131 1.35 -12.42 7.71
C HIS A 131 0.37 -11.29 7.39
N ASP A 132 0.88 -10.15 6.93
CA ASP A 132 0.06 -9.02 6.49
C ASP A 132 -0.85 -9.41 5.31
N ALA A 133 -0.32 -10.13 4.31
CA ALA A 133 -1.10 -10.63 3.18
C ALA A 133 -2.17 -11.64 3.63
N LEU A 134 -1.83 -12.54 4.55
CA LEU A 134 -2.74 -13.57 5.06
C LEU A 134 -3.92 -12.95 5.82
N ILE A 135 -3.65 -11.96 6.68
CA ILE A 135 -4.68 -11.23 7.41
C ILE A 135 -5.61 -10.50 6.44
N ARG A 136 -5.07 -9.80 5.44
CA ARG A 136 -5.88 -9.11 4.40
C ARG A 136 -6.72 -10.10 3.60
N HIS A 137 -6.15 -11.24 3.19
CA HIS A 137 -6.89 -12.27 2.48
C HIS A 137 -8.05 -12.83 3.31
N ARG A 138 -7.82 -13.12 4.59
CA ARG A 138 -8.87 -13.52 5.52
C ARG A 138 -9.98 -12.47 5.62
N GLN A 139 -9.63 -11.18 5.71
CA GLN A 139 -10.61 -10.08 5.75
C GLN A 139 -11.46 -10.07 4.48
N VAL A 140 -10.84 -10.21 3.29
CA VAL A 140 -11.55 -10.29 2.01
C VAL A 140 -12.49 -11.49 1.94
N LEU A 141 -12.08 -12.65 2.45
CA LEU A 141 -12.94 -13.84 2.52
C LEU A 141 -14.11 -13.65 3.48
N SER A 142 -13.92 -12.89 4.56
CA SER A 142 -14.98 -12.58 5.53
C SER A 142 -16.04 -11.59 5.05
N LEU A 143 -15.81 -10.95 3.90
CA LEU A 143 -16.81 -10.10 3.27
C LEU A 143 -18.04 -10.93 2.90
N GLY A 144 -19.22 -10.49 3.33
CA GLY A 144 -20.50 -11.10 2.98
C GLY A 144 -20.67 -11.18 1.45
N PRO A 145 -21.48 -12.13 0.92
CA PRO A 145 -21.70 -12.25 -0.52
C PRO A 145 -22.05 -10.88 -1.09
N ALA A 146 -21.25 -10.39 -2.05
CA ALA A 146 -21.63 -9.19 -2.79
C ALA A 146 -22.87 -9.58 -3.58
N ILE A 147 -24.05 -9.05 -3.21
CA ILE A 147 -25.36 -9.45 -3.76
C ILE A 147 -25.26 -9.58 -5.29
N PRO A 148 -25.47 -10.77 -5.88
CA PRO A 148 -25.56 -10.89 -7.33
C PRO A 148 -26.77 -11.76 -7.70
N LEU A 149 -27.92 -11.15 -7.95
CA LEU A 149 -29.07 -11.86 -8.51
C LEU A 149 -29.47 -11.19 -9.83
N GLY A 150 -28.74 -11.52 -10.90
CA GLY A 150 -29.15 -11.23 -12.29
C GLY A 150 -28.58 -9.98 -12.94
N ALA A 151 -27.72 -9.24 -12.25
CA ALA A 151 -27.06 -8.06 -12.80
C ALA A 151 -26.02 -8.45 -13.87
N ASP A 152 -26.45 -8.39 -15.13
CA ASP A 152 -25.68 -8.69 -16.34
C ASP A 152 -24.26 -8.08 -16.28
N ARG A 153 -23.26 -8.85 -16.74
CA ARG A 153 -21.84 -8.44 -16.88
C ARG A 153 -21.69 -7.12 -17.67
N ASN A 154 -22.74 -6.75 -18.41
CA ASN A 154 -22.86 -5.53 -19.20
C ASN A 154 -23.28 -4.28 -18.41
N ILE A 155 -23.77 -4.37 -17.17
CA ILE A 155 -24.19 -3.19 -16.38
C ILE A 155 -23.04 -2.20 -16.21
N TRP A 156 -21.81 -2.69 -16.02
CA TRP A 156 -20.64 -1.83 -15.88
C TRP A 156 -20.16 -1.26 -17.21
N LYS A 157 -20.36 -1.97 -18.31
CA LYS A 157 -20.09 -1.42 -19.65
C LYS A 157 -21.07 -0.29 -19.95
N ASP A 158 -22.35 -0.49 -19.68
CA ASP A 158 -23.37 0.54 -19.92
C ASP A 158 -23.21 1.74 -19.00
N ALA A 159 -22.86 1.54 -17.73
CA ALA A 159 -22.59 2.60 -16.76
C ALA A 159 -21.36 3.46 -17.12
N VAL A 160 -20.32 2.85 -17.68
CA VAL A 160 -19.12 3.57 -18.16
C VAL A 160 -19.40 4.35 -19.44
N THR A 161 -20.36 3.92 -20.26
CA THR A 161 -20.57 4.46 -21.62
C THR A 161 -21.78 5.39 -21.76
N ARG A 162 -22.78 5.37 -20.86
CA ARG A 162 -23.99 6.20 -20.98
C ARG A 162 -23.84 7.59 -20.37
N ALA A 163 -23.99 8.65 -21.15
CA ALA A 163 -23.85 10.04 -20.70
C ALA A 163 -24.89 10.52 -19.67
N ASP A 164 -26.06 9.89 -19.56
CA ASP A 164 -27.19 10.46 -18.81
C ASP A 164 -27.73 9.53 -17.70
N ILE A 165 -27.59 9.95 -16.44
CA ILE A 165 -28.27 9.35 -15.29
C ILE A 165 -29.43 10.27 -14.89
N GLN A 166 -30.49 10.29 -15.70
CA GLN A 166 -31.78 10.88 -15.31
C GLN A 166 -32.90 9.83 -15.19
N GLY A 167 -32.56 8.53 -15.15
CA GLY A 167 -33.55 7.45 -15.28
C GLY A 167 -33.57 6.37 -14.20
N LEU A 168 -32.93 6.56 -13.04
CA LEU A 168 -32.93 5.58 -11.94
C LEU A 168 -33.73 6.02 -10.71
N GLU A 169 -34.75 6.86 -10.91
CA GLU A 169 -35.85 7.03 -9.96
C GLU A 169 -37.14 6.62 -10.64
N GLN A 170 -37.55 5.35 -10.47
CA GLN A 170 -38.94 4.90 -10.37
C GLN A 170 -39.00 3.64 -9.50
#